data_AF-A0A8H7XNR1-F1
#
_entry.id   AF-A0A8H7XNR1-F1
#
_cell.length_a   1.000
_cell.length_b   1.000
_cell.length_c   1.000
_cell.angle_alpha   90.00
_cell.angle_beta   90.00
_cell.angle_gamma   90.00
#
_symmetry.space_group_name_H-M   'P 1'
#
loop_
_entity.id
_entity.type
_entity.pdbx_description
1 polymer ?
#
loop_
_entity_poly.entity_id
_entity_poly.type
_entity_poly.pdbx_seq_one_letter_code
_entity_poly.pdbx_strand_id
1 'polypeptide(L)'
;MSTTSPVSPHDSTNDDIPDLINNTVENRIQEAIQAIMSSPLKSNGQHTLSIREACRIYSVKRGMLTNRLNGVKTKRDAHAGERALSDAEESILVDWAKTLGRRGFPVTQDMLREYASVSAILLYCMCCDW
;
A
#
# COMPACT_ATOMS: atom_id res chain seq x y z
N MET A 1 25.36 -41.25 24.47
CA MET A 1 24.38 -40.20 24.78
C MET A 1 24.99 -38.87 24.43
N SER A 2 24.57 -38.28 23.31
CA SER A 2 24.73 -36.85 23.00
C SER A 2 23.59 -36.49 22.05
N THR A 3 22.59 -35.78 22.57
CA THR A 3 21.46 -35.25 21.83
C THR A 3 21.79 -33.83 21.39
N THR A 4 21.91 -33.60 20.09
CA THR A 4 21.87 -32.24 19.52
C THR A 4 20.90 -32.26 18.35
N SER A 5 19.69 -31.77 18.62
CA SER A 5 18.67 -31.45 17.62
C SER A 5 19.20 -30.38 16.66
N PRO A 6 18.97 -30.50 15.34
CA PRO A 6 19.15 -29.37 14.43
C PRO A 6 17.94 -28.43 14.55
N VAL A 7 18.22 -27.19 14.93
CA VAL A 7 17.29 -26.05 14.93
C VAL A 7 16.70 -25.87 13.53
N SER A 8 15.37 -25.76 13.46
CA SER A 8 14.62 -25.43 12.25
C SER A 8 15.21 -24.19 11.56
N PRO A 9 15.37 -24.21 10.23
CA PRO A 9 15.69 -23.00 9.47
C PRO A 9 14.63 -21.93 9.75
N HIS A 10 15.09 -20.87 10.40
CA HIS A 10 14.36 -19.65 10.66
C HIS A 10 13.72 -19.15 9.35
N ASP A 11 12.40 -19.25 9.32
CA ASP A 11 11.49 -18.14 9.05
C ASP A 11 12.05 -17.09 8.10
N SER A 12 11.86 -17.33 6.80
CA SER A 12 11.90 -16.25 5.81
C SER A 12 10.71 -15.33 6.11
N THR A 13 10.97 -14.35 6.97
CA THR A 13 10.08 -13.26 7.33
C THR A 13 9.37 -12.74 6.07
N ASN A 14 8.11 -13.11 5.94
CA ASN A 14 7.14 -12.55 4.99
C ASN A 14 6.82 -11.07 5.30
N ASP A 15 7.62 -10.41 6.14
CA ASP A 15 7.36 -9.08 6.67
C ASP A 15 7.61 -7.95 5.65
N ASP A 16 8.24 -8.26 4.51
CA ASP A 16 8.40 -7.33 3.38
C ASP A 16 7.23 -7.38 2.37
N ILE A 17 6.27 -8.31 2.52
CA ILE A 17 5.14 -8.48 1.57
C ILE A 17 3.75 -7.90 2.01
N PRO A 18 3.57 -7.03 3.02
CA PRO A 18 2.23 -6.46 3.28
C PRO A 18 1.78 -5.46 2.20
N ASP A 19 2.65 -4.56 1.76
CA ASP A 19 2.24 -3.40 0.96
C ASP A 19 1.98 -3.76 -0.51
N LEU A 20 2.75 -4.68 -1.09
CA LEU A 20 2.49 -5.14 -2.45
C LEU A 20 1.20 -5.99 -2.52
N ILE A 21 0.92 -6.80 -1.49
CA ILE A 21 -0.33 -7.56 -1.39
C ILE A 21 -1.53 -6.62 -1.18
N ASN A 22 -1.40 -5.60 -0.33
CA ASN A 22 -2.48 -4.62 -0.13
C ASN A 22 -2.75 -3.79 -1.39
N ASN A 23 -1.70 -3.36 -2.10
CA ASN A 23 -1.84 -2.61 -3.35
C ASN A 23 -2.43 -3.49 -4.47
N THR A 24 -2.08 -4.77 -4.55
CA THR A 24 -2.72 -5.70 -5.50
C THR A 24 -4.17 -5.99 -5.17
N VAL A 25 -4.54 -6.06 -3.89
CA VAL A 25 -5.95 -6.18 -3.48
C VAL A 25 -6.73 -4.90 -3.80
N GLU A 26 -6.19 -3.72 -3.51
CA GLU A 26 -6.84 -2.46 -3.83
C GLU A 26 -7.01 -2.29 -5.35
N ASN A 27 -6.00 -2.62 -6.15
CA ASN A 27 -6.08 -2.60 -7.61
C ASN A 27 -7.24 -3.48 -8.11
N ARG A 28 -7.37 -4.71 -7.60
CA ARG A 28 -8.48 -5.61 -7.95
C ARG A 28 -9.84 -5.04 -7.56
N ILE A 29 -9.91 -4.29 -6.45
CA ILE A 29 -11.14 -3.61 -6.05
C ILE A 29 -11.46 -2.47 -7.02
N GLN A 30 -10.46 -1.68 -7.43
CA GLN A 30 -10.66 -0.60 -8.41
C GLN A 30 -11.08 -1.15 -9.78
N GLU A 31 -10.46 -2.22 -10.27
CA GLU A 31 -10.87 -2.93 -11.49
C GLU A 31 -12.31 -3.44 -11.38
N ALA A 32 -12.70 -4.01 -10.23
CA ALA A 32 -14.07 -4.47 -9.99
C ALA A 32 -15.08 -3.30 -10.05
N ILE A 33 -14.73 -2.13 -9.49
CA ILE A 33 -15.57 -0.93 -9.56
C ILE A 33 -15.72 -0.47 -11.00
N GLN A 34 -14.61 -0.35 -11.73
CA GLN A 34 -14.62 0.04 -13.14
C GLN A 34 -15.47 -0.92 -13.98
N ALA A 35 -15.37 -2.23 -13.74
CA ALA A 35 -16.16 -3.24 -14.44
C ALA A 35 -17.67 -3.12 -14.14
N ILE A 36 -18.05 -2.79 -12.90
CA ILE A 36 -19.46 -2.54 -12.57
C ILE A 36 -19.94 -1.29 -13.30
N MET A 37 -19.20 -0.18 -13.21
CA MET A 37 -19.58 1.12 -13.79
C MET A 37 -19.67 1.10 -15.32
N SER A 38 -18.79 0.34 -15.98
CA SER A 38 -18.78 0.15 -17.45
C SER A 38 -19.82 -0.86 -17.94
N SER A 39 -20.44 -1.62 -17.05
CA SER A 39 -21.45 -2.60 -17.46
C SER A 39 -22.77 -1.90 -17.85
N PRO A 40 -23.46 -2.40 -18.88
CA PRO A 40 -24.72 -1.81 -19.33
C PRO A 40 -25.77 -1.81 -18.23
N LEU A 41 -26.64 -0.81 -18.26
CA LEU A 41 -27.75 -0.67 -17.32
C LEU A 41 -28.93 -1.53 -17.77
N LYS A 42 -29.58 -2.19 -16.82
CA LYS A 42 -30.87 -2.84 -16.98
C LYS A 42 -31.98 -1.79 -17.07
N SER A 43 -33.17 -2.20 -17.48
CA SER A 43 -34.37 -1.34 -17.55
C SER A 43 -34.74 -0.69 -16.21
N ASN A 44 -34.29 -1.25 -15.09
CA ASN A 44 -34.50 -0.71 -13.74
C ASN A 44 -33.40 0.27 -13.28
N GLY A 45 -32.49 0.68 -14.16
CA GLY A 45 -31.39 1.60 -13.85
C GLY A 45 -30.25 0.96 -13.04
N GLN A 46 -30.24 -0.36 -12.86
CA GLN A 46 -29.15 -1.06 -12.18
C GLN A 46 -28.17 -1.64 -13.19
N HIS A 47 -26.89 -1.67 -12.82
CA HIS A 47 -25.86 -2.35 -13.59
C HIS A 47 -26.19 -3.84 -13.81
N THR A 48 -25.90 -4.31 -15.02
CA THR A 48 -26.03 -5.73 -15.37
C THR A 48 -25.08 -6.59 -14.53
N LEU A 49 -23.85 -6.12 -14.33
CA LEU A 49 -22.90 -6.74 -13.42
C LEU A 49 -23.24 -6.40 -11.96
N SER A 50 -23.59 -7.42 -11.18
CA SER A 50 -23.88 -7.24 -9.76
C SER A 50 -22.62 -7.19 -8.90
N ILE A 51 -22.70 -6.56 -7.73
CA ILE A 51 -21.60 -6.53 -6.74
C ILE A 51 -21.15 -7.94 -6.37
N ARG A 52 -22.09 -8.88 -6.20
CA ARG A 52 -21.77 -10.28 -5.85
C ARG A 52 -20.97 -10.95 -6.96
N GLU A 53 -21.33 -10.69 -8.21
CA GLU A 53 -20.65 -11.27 -9.36
C GLU A 53 -19.26 -10.66 -9.56
N ALA A 54 -19.12 -9.35 -9.41
CA ALA A 54 -17.82 -8.68 -9.42
C ALA A 54 -16.90 -9.21 -8.31
N CYS A 55 -17.41 -9.46 -7.10
CA CYS A 55 -16.63 -10.07 -6.02
C CYS A 55 -16.09 -11.45 -6.40
N ARG A 56 -16.85 -12.24 -7.16
CA ARG A 56 -16.44 -13.57 -7.61
C ARG A 56 -15.36 -13.48 -8.68
N ILE A 57 -15.56 -12.64 -9.70
CA ILE A 57 -14.64 -12.46 -10.82
C ILE A 57 -13.29 -11.93 -10.34
N TYR A 58 -13.29 -10.86 -9.55
CA TYR A 58 -12.08 -10.21 -9.08
C TYR A 58 -11.57 -10.80 -7.75
N SER A 59 -12.24 -11.82 -7.20
CA SER A 59 -11.97 -12.47 -5.90
C SER A 59 -11.67 -11.48 -4.76
N VAL A 60 -12.53 -10.47 -4.63
CA VAL A 60 -12.50 -9.45 -3.57
C VAL A 60 -13.61 -9.68 -2.55
N LYS A 61 -13.39 -9.30 -1.29
CA LYS A 61 -14.42 -9.39 -0.24
C LYS A 61 -15.53 -8.36 -0.50
N ARG A 62 -16.79 -8.79 -0.35
CA ARG A 62 -17.97 -7.93 -0.56
C ARG A 62 -17.93 -6.63 0.26
N GLY A 63 -17.59 -6.72 1.54
CA GLY A 63 -17.52 -5.54 2.41
C GLY A 63 -16.52 -4.50 1.91
N MET A 64 -15.36 -4.92 1.41
CA MET A 64 -14.35 -4.01 0.86
C MET A 64 -14.84 -3.32 -0.40
N LEU A 65 -15.41 -4.09 -1.34
CA LEU A 65 -15.95 -3.53 -2.58
C LEU A 65 -17.10 -2.55 -2.32
N THR A 66 -18.01 -2.88 -1.39
CA THR A 66 -19.09 -1.97 -0.99
C THR A 66 -18.57 -0.71 -0.32
N ASN A 67 -17.59 -0.81 0.57
CA ASN A 67 -16.98 0.36 1.20
C ASN A 67 -16.36 1.31 0.15
N ARG A 68 -15.64 0.77 -0.85
CA ARG A 68 -15.07 1.58 -1.93
C ARG A 68 -16.13 2.20 -2.84
N LEU A 69 -17.19 1.46 -3.19
CA LEU A 69 -18.34 2.02 -3.93
C LEU A 69 -19.02 3.16 -3.17
N ASN A 70 -19.04 3.10 -1.84
CA ASN A 70 -19.57 4.15 -0.97
C ASN A 70 -18.56 5.29 -0.71
N GLY A 71 -17.39 5.29 -1.35
CA GLY A 71 -16.38 6.35 -1.23
C GLY A 71 -15.54 6.29 0.04
N VAL A 72 -15.52 5.16 0.77
CA VAL A 72 -14.62 4.99 1.92
C VAL A 72 -13.18 4.95 1.40
N LYS A 73 -12.34 5.86 1.90
CA LYS A 73 -10.92 5.98 1.52
C LYS A 73 -10.05 4.88 2.12
N THR A 74 -8.91 4.57 1.50
CA THR A 74 -7.94 3.65 2.12
C THR A 74 -7.35 4.33 3.36
N LYS A 75 -6.76 3.55 4.28
CA LYS A 75 -6.05 4.14 5.42
C LYS A 75 -4.92 5.08 4.94
N ARG A 76 -4.22 4.69 3.87
CA ARG A 76 -3.17 5.50 3.23
C ARG A 76 -3.71 6.82 2.71
N ASP A 77 -4.81 6.80 1.96
CA ASP A 77 -5.42 8.01 1.40
C ASP A 77 -6.07 8.90 2.47
N ALA A 78 -6.62 8.29 3.52
CA ALA A 78 -7.18 9.02 4.66
C ALA A 78 -6.10 9.82 5.40
N HIS A 79 -4.91 9.24 5.58
CA HIS A 79 -3.76 9.91 6.21
C HIS A 79 -2.97 10.80 5.26
N ALA A 80 -3.26 10.83 3.96
CA ALA A 80 -2.53 11.64 3.00
C ALA A 80 -2.51 13.14 3.36
N GLY A 81 -3.60 13.67 3.93
CA GLY A 81 -3.68 15.07 4.35
C GLY A 81 -2.95 15.40 5.66
N GLU A 82 -2.57 14.39 6.44
CA GLU A 82 -1.84 14.56 7.71
C GLU A 82 -0.32 14.39 7.52
N ARG A 83 0.12 13.94 6.34
CA ARG A 83 1.53 13.69 6.03
C ARG A 83 2.23 14.98 5.64
N ALA A 84 3.36 15.23 6.30
CA ALA A 84 4.26 16.34 5.94
C ALA A 84 5.13 16.03 4.72
N LEU A 85 5.36 14.75 4.43
CA LEU A 85 6.10 14.27 3.26
C LEU A 85 5.13 13.75 2.20
N SER A 86 5.47 14.00 0.94
CA SER A 86 4.83 13.38 -0.21
C SER A 86 5.12 11.88 -0.28
N ASP A 87 4.32 11.15 -1.09
CA ASP A 87 4.57 9.73 -1.37
C ASP A 87 5.96 9.46 -1.93
N ALA A 88 6.45 10.35 -2.80
CA ALA A 88 7.79 10.24 -3.38
C ALA A 88 8.87 10.38 -2.31
N GLU A 89 8.79 11.40 -1.46
CA GLU A 89 9.77 11.64 -0.38
C GLU A 89 9.77 10.49 0.64
N GLU A 90 8.59 10.00 1.02
CA GLU A 90 8.49 8.88 1.94
C GLU A 90 9.06 7.59 1.32
N SER A 91 8.87 7.35 0.02
CA SER A 91 9.47 6.19 -0.66
C SER A 91 11.00 6.23 -0.63
N ILE A 92 11.60 7.41 -0.83
CA ILE A 92 13.06 7.59 -0.77
C ILE A 92 13.57 7.33 0.66
N LEU A 93 12.87 7.84 1.67
CA LEU A 93 13.19 7.61 3.08
C LEU A 93 13.10 6.11 3.44
N VAL A 94 12.07 5.40 2.95
CA VAL A 94 11.90 3.96 3.15
C VAL A 94 13.03 3.17 2.49
N ASP A 95 13.38 3.48 1.26
CA ASP A 95 14.45 2.78 0.53
C ASP A 95 15.83 3.01 1.18
N TRP A 96 16.07 4.22 1.66
CA TRP A 96 17.26 4.54 2.46
C TRP A 96 17.31 3.74 3.76
N ALA A 97 16.21 3.72 4.52
CA ALA A 97 16.12 2.96 5.78
C ALA A 97 16.30 1.46 5.57
N LYS A 98 15.68 0.89 4.53
CA LYS A 98 15.87 -0.52 4.14
C LYS A 98 17.31 -0.81 3.77
N THR A 99 17.97 0.10 3.05
CA THR A 99 19.39 -0.04 2.68
C THR A 99 20.29 -0.07 3.91
N LEU A 100 20.02 0.76 4.92
CA LEU A 100 20.74 0.74 6.19
C LEU A 100 20.51 -0.56 6.97
N GLY A 101 19.24 -0.99 7.07
CA GLY A 101 18.89 -2.24 7.75
C GLY A 101 19.56 -3.46 7.11
N ARG A 102 19.57 -3.54 5.77
CA ARG A 102 20.29 -4.62 5.04
C ARG A 102 21.79 -4.62 5.28
N ARG A 103 22.38 -3.46 5.57
CA ARG A 103 23.81 -3.31 5.90
C ARG A 103 24.11 -3.52 7.39
N GLY A 104 23.09 -3.82 8.21
CA GLY A 104 23.24 -4.05 9.64
C GLY A 104 23.33 -2.78 10.49
N PHE A 105 23.02 -1.61 9.92
CA PHE A 105 22.98 -0.36 10.69
C PHE A 105 21.60 -0.16 11.31
N PRO A 106 21.50 0.07 12.64
CA PRO A 106 20.23 0.37 13.28
C PRO A 106 19.73 1.75 12.83
N VAL A 107 18.53 1.79 12.27
CA VAL A 107 17.87 3.04 11.89
C VAL A 107 17.21 3.62 13.14
N THR A 108 17.69 4.77 13.63
CA THR A 108 17.09 5.48 14.76
C THR A 108 16.08 6.51 14.28
N GLN A 109 15.15 6.89 15.16
CA GLN A 109 14.13 7.90 14.85
C GLN A 109 14.75 9.27 14.52
N ASP A 110 15.85 9.64 15.19
CA ASP A 110 16.55 10.91 14.93
C ASP A 110 17.16 10.93 13.53
N MET A 111 17.79 9.82 13.12
CA MET A 111 18.34 9.65 11.77
C MET A 111 17.24 9.74 10.69
N LEU A 112 16.07 9.13 10.93
CA LEU A 112 14.92 9.25 10.02
C LEU A 112 14.40 10.68 9.92
N ARG A 113 14.31 11.40 11.04
CA ARG A 113 13.85 12.80 11.09
C ARG A 113 14.79 13.72 10.32
N GLU A 114 16.11 13.56 10.52
CA GLU A 114 17.11 14.35 9.83
C GLU A 114 17.06 14.11 8.32
N TYR A 115 17.03 12.85 7.89
CA TYR A 115 16.95 12.50 6.48
C TYR A 115 15.65 13.01 5.84
N ALA A 116 14.51 12.85 6.51
CA ALA A 116 13.21 13.36 6.04
C ALA A 116 13.20 14.88 5.87
N SER A 117 13.88 15.59 6.78
CA SER A 117 13.99 17.05 6.73
C SER A 117 14.86 17.48 5.54
N VAL A 118 15.99 16.81 5.31
CA VAL A 118 16.89 17.07 4.18
C VAL A 118 16.21 16.73 2.85
N SER A 119 15.52 15.59 2.74
CA SER A 119 14.84 15.19 1.51
C SER A 119 13.73 16.17 1.13
N ALA A 120 12.97 16.67 2.10
CA ALA A 120 11.95 17.69 1.87
C ALA A 120 12.57 19.01 1.37
N ILE A 121 13.66 19.48 1.98
CA ILE A 121 14.35 20.71 1.58
C ILE A 121 14.89 20.59 0.14
N LEU A 122 15.49 19.46 -0.22
CA LEU A 122 16.10 19.26 -1.54
C LEU A 122 15.05 19.25 -2.67
N LEU A 123 13.88 18.65 -2.46
CA LEU A 123 12.80 18.70 -3.46
C LEU A 123 12.16 20.09 -3.56
N TYR A 124 11.99 20.80 -2.45
CA TYR A 124 11.51 22.19 -2.47
C TYR A 124 12.47 23.12 -3.23
N CYS A 125 13.79 22.99 -3.04
CA CYS A 125 14.76 23.76 -3.81
C CYS A 125 14.77 23.40 -5.31
N MET A 126 14.62 22.13 -5.68
CA MET A 126 14.57 21.71 -7.09
C MET A 126 13.25 22.09 -7.80
N CYS A 127 12.16 22.27 -7.07
CA CYS A 127 10.87 22.72 -7.61
C CYS A 127 10.70 24.24 -7.66
N CYS A 128 11.56 25.03 -7.02
CA CYS A 128 11.50 26.50 -7.01
C CYS A 128 12.33 27.18 -8.12
N ASP A 129 12.95 26.43 -9.04
CA ASP A 129 13.68 26.95 -10.21
C ASP A 129 12.84 26.93 -11.51
N TRP A 130 11.51 27.13 -11.43
CA TRP A 130 10.64 27.34 -12.61
C TRP A 130 9.65 28.49 -12.41
#